data_AF-A0A4S2A8E2-F1
#
_entry.id   AF-A0A4S2A8E2-F1
#
_cell.length_a   1.000
_cell.length_b   1.000
_cell.length_c   1.000
_cell.angle_alpha   90.00
_cell.angle_beta   90.00
_cell.angle_gamma   90.00
#
_symmetry.space_group_name_H-M   'P 1'
#
loop_
_entity.id
_entity.type
_entity.pdbx_description
1 polymer ?
#
loop_
_entity_poly.entity_id
_entity_poly.type
_entity_poly.pdbx_seq_one_letter_code
_entity_poly.pdbx_strand_id
1 'polypeptide(L)'
;MNERITEDAGEEFAPSRYGLKSKNDSIVKPYGTYELFFEITFQVLQKLGAYEDIGTPEECRKAMERQRGKNPVKDEYNHDCCPTCGWVVYQEEYGGRYLPHCENCGQAIDWDN
;
A
#
# COMPACT_ATOMS: atom_id res chain seq x y z
N MET A 1 -23.42 -5.82 12.00
CA MET A 1 -23.95 -5.91 10.62
C MET A 1 -22.85 -5.35 9.75
N ASN A 2 -22.05 -6.22 9.12
CA ASN A 2 -20.87 -5.78 8.37
C ASN A 2 -21.37 -5.13 7.08
N GLU A 3 -21.00 -3.87 6.89
CA GLU A 3 -21.36 -3.07 5.72
C GLU A 3 -20.91 -3.78 4.44
N ARG A 4 -21.78 -3.78 3.43
CA ARG A 4 -21.51 -4.41 2.14
C ARG A 4 -20.36 -3.67 1.46
N ILE A 5 -19.42 -4.44 0.91
CA ILE A 5 -18.13 -3.98 0.35
C ILE A 5 -18.27 -3.36 -1.05
N THR A 6 -19.47 -3.36 -1.65
CA THR A 6 -19.66 -2.92 -3.03
C THR A 6 -20.36 -1.56 -3.09
N GLU A 7 -19.78 -0.63 -3.87
CA GLU A 7 -20.25 0.74 -4.10
C GLU A 7 -21.51 0.83 -4.97
N ASP A 8 -22.09 -0.29 -5.38
CA ASP A 8 -23.24 -0.35 -6.30
C ASP A 8 -24.59 -0.05 -5.63
N ALA A 9 -24.60 0.45 -4.40
CA ALA A 9 -25.79 0.95 -3.69
C ALA A 9 -26.99 -0.05 -3.65
N GLY A 10 -26.73 -1.35 -3.82
CA GLY A 10 -27.77 -2.38 -3.90
C GLY A 10 -28.35 -2.60 -5.31
N GLU A 11 -27.74 -2.06 -6.37
CA GLU A 11 -28.08 -2.44 -7.73
C GLU A 11 -27.60 -3.85 -8.09
N GLU A 12 -28.31 -4.47 -9.04
CA GLU A 12 -27.97 -5.79 -9.54
C GLU A 12 -26.61 -5.80 -10.25
N PHE A 13 -25.84 -6.86 -9.98
CA PHE A 13 -24.55 -7.09 -10.59
C PHE A 13 -24.65 -7.04 -12.12
N ALA A 14 -23.96 -6.07 -12.74
CA ALA A 14 -23.90 -5.93 -14.19
C ALA A 14 -22.45 -6.13 -14.68
N PRO A 15 -22.15 -7.22 -15.43
CA PRO A 15 -20.80 -7.53 -15.91
C PRO A 15 -20.12 -6.39 -16.71
N SER A 16 -20.92 -5.54 -17.36
CA SER A 16 -20.44 -4.39 -18.14
C SER A 16 -19.70 -3.34 -17.30
N ARG A 17 -19.98 -3.21 -15.99
CA ARG A 17 -19.35 -2.21 -15.10
C ARG A 17 -17.86 -2.48 -14.86
N TYR A 18 -17.43 -3.74 -14.97
CA TYR A 18 -16.07 -4.17 -14.68
C TYR A 18 -15.16 -4.20 -15.92
N GLY A 19 -15.59 -3.60 -17.04
CA GLY A 19 -14.80 -3.57 -18.28
C GLY A 19 -14.62 -4.94 -18.95
N LEU A 20 -15.42 -5.94 -18.54
CA LEU A 20 -15.40 -7.28 -19.09
C LEU A 20 -16.10 -7.25 -20.46
N LYS A 21 -15.32 -7.18 -21.53
CA LYS A 21 -15.81 -7.41 -22.89
C LYS A 21 -15.85 -8.91 -23.14
N SER A 22 -17.04 -9.49 -23.18
CA SER A 22 -17.23 -10.83 -23.75
C SER A 22 -16.64 -10.86 -25.15
N LYS A 23 -15.90 -11.92 -25.50
CA LYS A 23 -15.42 -12.10 -26.88
C LYS A 23 -16.55 -12.28 -27.89
N ASN A 24 -17.78 -12.57 -27.43
CA ASN A 24 -18.95 -12.79 -28.28
C ASN A 24 -20.20 -12.13 -27.68
N ASP A 25 -20.78 -11.18 -28.42
CA ASP A 25 -22.02 -10.45 -28.10
C ASP A 25 -23.31 -11.29 -28.22
N SER A 26 -23.22 -12.62 -28.30
CA SER A 26 -24.38 -13.49 -28.36
C SER A 26 -24.79 -13.94 -26.95
N ILE A 27 -25.81 -13.25 -26.43
CA ILE A 27 -26.78 -13.67 -25.41
C ILE A 27 -26.34 -14.92 -24.64
N VAL A 28 -25.90 -14.68 -23.40
CA VAL A 28 -25.65 -15.68 -22.36
C VAL A 28 -26.86 -16.61 -22.28
N LYS A 29 -26.74 -17.80 -22.87
CA LYS A 29 -27.58 -18.95 -22.50
C LYS A 29 -27.38 -19.16 -20.99
N PRO A 30 -28.42 -19.59 -20.25
CA PRO A 30 -28.38 -19.68 -18.77
C PRO A 30 -27.35 -20.68 -18.21
N TYR A 31 -26.55 -21.31 -19.07
CA TYR A 31 -25.42 -22.17 -18.74
C TYR A 31 -24.06 -21.43 -18.74
N GLY A 32 -24.00 -20.14 -19.10
CA GLY A 32 -22.77 -19.32 -19.09
C GLY A 32 -22.62 -18.36 -17.90
N THR A 33 -23.65 -18.21 -17.06
CA THR A 33 -23.63 -17.35 -15.86
C THR A 33 -22.72 -17.90 -14.76
N TYR A 34 -22.70 -19.23 -14.58
CA TYR A 34 -21.84 -19.88 -13.59
C TYR A 34 -20.36 -19.82 -13.98
N GLU A 35 -20.03 -20.05 -15.25
CA GLU A 35 -18.64 -19.95 -15.74
C GLU A 35 -18.11 -18.52 -15.59
N LEU A 36 -18.92 -17.52 -15.97
CA LEU A 36 -18.57 -16.11 -15.78
C LEU A 36 -18.44 -15.76 -14.30
N PHE A 37 -19.34 -16.25 -13.46
CA PHE A 37 -19.26 -16.06 -12.00
C PHE A 37 -17.97 -16.66 -11.43
N PHE A 38 -17.58 -17.87 -11.83
CA PHE A 38 -16.33 -18.50 -11.38
C PHE A 38 -15.10 -17.75 -11.87
N GLU A 39 -15.07 -17.31 -13.13
CA GLU A 39 -13.95 -16.54 -13.68
C GLU A 39 -13.76 -15.22 -12.92
N ILE A 40 -14.85 -14.47 -12.70
CA ILE A 40 -14.81 -13.21 -11.96
C ILE A 40 -14.42 -13.44 -10.50
N THR A 41 -15.01 -14.44 -9.83
CA THR A 41 -14.69 -14.77 -8.44
C THR A 41 -13.23 -15.15 -8.31
N PHE A 42 -12.70 -15.96 -9.22
CA PHE A 42 -11.30 -16.37 -9.22
C PHE A 42 -10.36 -15.18 -9.45
N GLN A 43 -10.65 -14.30 -10.41
CA GLN A 43 -9.84 -13.09 -10.65
C GLN A 43 -9.86 -12.13 -9.46
N VAL A 44 -11.01 -11.94 -8.81
CA VAL A 44 -11.12 -11.12 -7.58
C VAL A 44 -10.30 -11.74 -6.46
N LEU A 45 -10.41 -13.05 -6.23
CA LEU A 45 -9.62 -13.75 -5.21
C LEU A 45 -8.12 -13.67 -5.47
N GLN A 46 -7.67 -13.82 -6.72
CA GLN A 46 -6.26 -13.65 -7.08
C GLN A 46 -5.76 -12.23 -6.80
N LYS A 47 -6.56 -11.21 -7.14
CA LYS A 47 -6.20 -9.81 -6.83
C LYS A 47 -6.14 -9.56 -5.33
N LEU A 48 -7.11 -10.09 -4.56
CA LEU A 48 -7.12 -9.97 -3.11
C LEU A 48 -5.90 -10.67 -2.48
N GLY A 49 -5.55 -11.88 -2.93
CA GLY A 49 -4.34 -12.58 -2.47
C GLY A 49 -3.07 -11.78 -2.77
N ALA A 50 -2.95 -11.18 -3.95
CA ALA A 50 -1.82 -10.31 -4.27
C ALA A 50 -1.77 -9.06 -3.38
N TYR A 51 -2.91 -8.52 -2.93
CA TYR A 51 -2.94 -7.44 -1.94
C TYR A 51 -2.52 -7.92 -0.54
N GLU A 52 -2.92 -9.12 -0.13
CA GLU A 52 -2.48 -9.72 1.14
C GLU A 52 -0.96 -9.95 1.17
N ASP A 53 -0.36 -10.31 0.03
CA ASP A 53 1.09 -10.49 -0.11
C ASP A 53 1.90 -9.18 0.01
N ILE A 54 1.32 -8.03 -0.35
CA ILE A 54 1.98 -6.70 -0.24
C ILE A 54 2.10 -6.27 1.22
N GLY A 55 1.14 -6.67 2.07
CA GLY A 55 1.04 -6.29 3.47
C GLY A 55 -0.26 -5.56 3.79
N THR A 56 -0.47 -5.30 5.08
CA THR A 56 -1.68 -4.63 5.56
C THR A 56 -1.67 -3.13 5.21
N PRO A 57 -2.85 -2.49 5.04
CA PRO A 57 -2.93 -1.04 4.87
C PRO A 57 -2.22 -0.24 5.98
N GLU A 58 -2.13 -0.79 7.19
CA GLU A 58 -1.40 -0.17 8.30
C GLU A 58 0.12 -0.25 8.15
N GLU A 59 0.65 -1.37 7.65
CA GLU A 59 2.07 -1.50 7.31
C GLU A 59 2.46 -0.56 6.17
N CYS A 60 1.63 -0.47 5.12
CA CYS A 60 1.80 0.49 4.04
C CYS A 60 1.81 1.93 4.57
N ARG A 61 0.88 2.28 5.47
CA ARG A 61 0.83 3.61 6.09
C ARG A 61 2.08 3.91 6.91
N LYS A 62 2.56 2.95 7.71
CA LYS A 62 3.81 3.08 8.48
C LYS A 62 5.02 3.25 7.57
N ALA A 63 5.08 2.52 6.46
CA ALA A 63 6.16 2.66 5.48
C ALA A 63 6.16 4.06 4.85
N MET A 64 4.98 4.56 4.46
CA MET A 64 4.82 5.93 3.94
C MET A 64 5.22 7.00 4.97
N GLU A 65 4.82 6.85 6.23
CA GLU A 65 5.22 7.78 7.30
C GLU A 65 6.73 7.74 7.60
N ARG A 66 7.39 6.60 7.41
CA ARG A 66 8.86 6.51 7.52
C ARG A 66 9.57 7.20 6.37
N GLN A 67 8.97 7.25 5.18
CA GLN A 67 9.54 7.95 4.02
C GLN A 67 9.33 9.46 4.07
N ARG A 68 8.38 9.95 4.88
CA ARG A 68 8.24 11.39 5.14
C ARG A 68 9.41 11.86 6.00
N GLY A 69 10.19 12.79 5.45
CA GLY A 69 11.31 13.42 6.14
C GLY A 69 10.87 14.01 7.48
N LYS A 70 11.67 13.80 8.52
CA LYS A 70 11.49 14.42 9.84
C LYS A 70 12.80 15.03 10.30
N ASN A 71 12.71 16.21 10.90
CA ASN A 71 13.88 16.89 11.43
C ASN A 71 14.48 16.05 12.57
N PRO A 72 15.82 15.95 12.62
CA PRO A 72 16.50 15.27 13.71
C PRO A 72 16.28 16.00 15.04
N VAL A 73 16.38 15.23 16.12
CA VAL A 73 16.26 15.74 17.50
C VAL A 73 17.61 15.66 18.19
N LYS A 74 17.89 16.59 19.10
CA LYS A 74 19.14 16.59 19.88
C LYS A 74 19.02 15.73 21.13
N ASP A 75 20.04 14.94 21.43
CA ASP A 75 20.18 14.24 22.71
C ASP A 75 20.84 15.13 23.80
N GLU A 76 21.06 14.57 25.00
CA GLU A 76 21.72 15.27 26.12
C GLU A 76 23.18 15.68 25.82
N TYR A 77 23.79 15.07 24.80
CA TYR A 77 25.17 15.33 24.36
C TYR A 77 25.23 16.16 23.07
N ASN A 78 24.10 16.71 22.62
CA ASN A 78 23.95 17.53 21.42
C ASN A 78 24.23 16.83 20.07
N HIS A 79 24.12 15.49 20.03
CA HIS A 79 24.13 14.73 18.78
C HIS A 79 22.79 14.84 18.04
N ASP A 80 22.81 14.83 16.71
CA ASP A 80 21.59 14.68 15.90
C ASP A 80 21.13 13.23 15.94
N CYS A 81 19.89 13.01 16.35
CA CYS A 81 19.30 11.69 16.54
C CYS A 81 18.03 11.54 15.71
N CYS A 82 17.80 10.33 15.23
CA CYS A 82 16.57 9.96 14.54
C CYS A 82 15.37 10.18 15.46
N PRO A 83 14.37 10.97 15.05
CA PRO A 83 13.21 11.29 15.90
C PRO A 83 12.32 10.07 16.20
N THR A 84 12.47 8.99 15.43
CA THR A 84 11.64 7.77 15.56
C THR A 84 12.28 6.72 16.47
N CYS A 85 13.61 6.58 16.47
CA CYS A 85 14.28 5.50 17.21
C CYS A 85 15.44 5.95 18.10
N GLY A 86 15.81 7.23 18.09
CA GLY A 86 16.90 7.79 18.90
C GLY A 86 18.32 7.44 18.41
N TRP A 87 18.45 6.71 17.29
CA TRP A 87 19.76 6.40 16.72
C TRP A 87 20.46 7.67 16.21
N VAL A 88 21.77 7.80 16.45
CA VAL A 88 22.55 8.95 15.97
C VAL A 88 22.58 8.98 14.44
N VAL A 89 22.28 10.14 13.87
CA VAL A 89 22.26 10.39 12.42
C VAL A 89 23.21 11.54 12.10
N TYR A 90 23.71 11.57 10.87
CA TYR A 90 24.68 12.56 10.42
C TYR A 90 24.18 13.25 9.16
N GLN A 91 24.26 14.58 9.13
CA GLN A 91 23.94 15.40 7.95
C GLN A 91 25.02 15.24 6.88
N GLU A 92 26.27 15.21 7.32
CA GLU A 92 27.45 15.12 6.49
C GLU A 92 27.89 13.66 6.29
N GLU A 93 28.76 13.47 5.31
CA GLU A 93 29.25 12.19 4.86
C GLU A 93 30.03 11.44 5.96
N TYR A 94 29.38 10.50 6.65
CA TYR A 94 30.07 9.64 7.63
C TYR A 94 30.73 8.47 6.90
N GLY A 95 32.06 8.51 6.79
CA GLY A 95 32.86 7.45 6.17
C GLY A 95 32.65 7.28 4.66
N GLY A 96 32.31 8.37 3.93
CA GLY A 96 32.16 8.33 2.47
C GLY A 96 30.75 8.00 1.96
N ARG A 97 29.71 8.11 2.81
CA ARG A 97 28.30 7.91 2.41
C ARG A 97 27.38 9.00 2.97
N TYR A 98 26.57 9.61 2.10
CA TYR A 98 25.41 10.40 2.49
C TYR A 98 24.25 9.48 2.83
N LEU A 99 23.66 9.63 4.02
CA LEU A 99 22.61 8.78 4.55
C LEU A 99 21.30 9.57 4.72
N PRO A 100 20.45 9.67 3.68
CA PRO A 100 19.19 10.41 3.76
C PRO A 100 18.15 9.75 4.68
N HIS A 101 18.43 8.54 5.17
CA HIS A 101 17.56 7.77 6.05
C HIS A 101 18.37 7.24 7.23
N CYS A 102 17.71 7.12 8.38
CA CYS A 102 18.28 6.47 9.56
C CYS A 102 18.64 5.01 9.25
N GLU A 103 19.91 4.63 9.45
CA GLU A 103 20.41 3.28 9.18
C GLU A 103 19.76 2.20 10.05
N ASN A 104 19.26 2.57 11.23
CA ASN A 104 18.65 1.63 12.16
C ASN A 104 17.18 1.31 11.82
N CYS A 105 16.37 2.33 11.48
CA CYS A 105 14.92 2.15 11.31
C CYS A 105 14.35 2.58 9.95
N GLY A 106 15.18 3.15 9.07
CA GLY A 106 14.79 3.59 7.73
C GLY A 106 13.97 4.88 7.68
N GLN A 107 13.83 5.62 8.80
CA GLN A 107 13.18 6.93 8.81
C GLN A 107 13.96 7.92 7.94
N ALA A 108 13.31 8.51 6.95
CA ALA A 108 13.86 9.63 6.18
C ALA A 108 14.11 10.81 7.12
N ILE A 109 15.30 11.41 7.01
CA ILE A 109 15.69 12.56 7.81
C ILE A 109 15.63 13.79 6.90
N ASP A 110 14.90 14.79 7.37
CA ASP A 110 14.86 16.10 6.72
C ASP A 110 15.93 16.99 7.35
N TRP A 111 16.83 17.47 6.51
CA TRP A 111 17.93 18.35 6.92
C TRP A 111 17.71 19.79 6.44
N ASP A 112 16.62 20.04 5.71
CA ASP A 112 16.22 21.38 5.30
C ASP A 112 15.47 22.04 6.47
N ASN A 113 16.11 23.04 7.10
CA ASN A 113 15.55 23.82 8.20
C ASN A 113 14.43 24.76 7.75
#